data_AF-A0A1U9K9R7-F1
#
_entry.id   AF-A0A1U9K9R7-F1
#
_cell.length_a   1.000
_cell.length_b   1.000
_cell.length_c   1.000
_cell.angle_alpha   90.00
_cell.angle_beta   90.00
_cell.angle_gamma   90.00
#
_symmetry.space_group_name_H-M   'P 1'
#
loop_
_entity.id
_entity.type
_entity.pdbx_description
1 polymer ?
#
loop_
_entity_poly.entity_id
_entity_poly.type
_entity_poly.pdbx_seq_one_letter_code
_entity_poly.pdbx_strand_id
1 'polypeptide(L)'
;MRRASTRLSRRRPIQCERISTIFCENVRRRRGDRSERVSGIRTRCEKSPLSTRTTRLSRKKCGLRRHKAMKVVTTIRALRRSLPDEKRAVIGLVPTMGYLHDGHLSLIETARRECDCVVVSVFVNPLQFGPREDFDTYPRDLNRDKAQAEKAGADLLFAPDTEEMYPKPPFTTVRVSNVTEGMCGASRPGHFDGVATVVTKLFHIVQPHRAYFGLKDVQQVAVIQRMVDDLNIPVNIVPCPTVREPDGLAMSSRNVYLSEEERRQATVLFQALKTAKEKLAKREWHTPQQVEDGVRDIIETQPLADIDYVEMRTFPDLERVRDIGNKTYVIAVAVKFGKTRLIDNILFQGGETPTDVAYDDDGETAQSDGHRSESTLRRQRHN
;
A
#
# COMPACT_ATOMS: atom_id res chain seq x y z
N MET A 1 -43.53 -53.01 -19.25
CA MET A 1 -43.41 -53.82 -18.02
C MET A 1 -42.77 -52.94 -16.95
N ARG A 2 -43.54 -52.45 -15.97
CA ARG A 2 -43.54 -52.85 -14.53
C ARG A 2 -42.15 -52.65 -13.86
N ARG A 3 -41.96 -51.96 -12.74
CA ARG A 3 -42.84 -51.37 -11.70
C ARG A 3 -42.01 -50.39 -10.85
N ALA A 4 -42.68 -49.39 -10.29
CA ALA A 4 -42.20 -48.50 -9.23
C ALA A 4 -42.15 -49.19 -7.85
N SER A 5 -41.31 -48.69 -6.93
CA SER A 5 -41.71 -48.55 -5.52
C SER A 5 -40.86 -47.52 -4.77
N THR A 6 -41.57 -46.68 -4.02
CA THR A 6 -41.17 -45.59 -3.13
C THR A 6 -40.71 -46.09 -1.76
N ARG A 7 -39.85 -45.33 -1.06
CA ARG A 7 -39.89 -45.24 0.41
C ARG A 7 -39.32 -43.91 0.92
N LEU A 8 -40.22 -43.11 1.49
CA LEU A 8 -39.94 -41.96 2.36
C LEU A 8 -39.35 -42.44 3.70
N SER A 9 -38.42 -41.66 4.26
CA SER A 9 -37.99 -41.71 5.67
C SER A 9 -37.88 -40.25 6.18
N ARG A 10 -38.98 -39.68 6.68
CA ARG A 10 -39.28 -39.38 8.11
C ARG A 10 -38.14 -38.73 8.91
N ARG A 11 -38.22 -37.39 9.00
CA ARG A 11 -37.62 -36.51 10.03
C ARG A 11 -38.12 -36.86 11.44
N ARG A 12 -37.28 -36.68 12.49
CA ARG A 12 -37.54 -36.09 13.84
C ARG A 12 -36.17 -35.81 14.55
N PRO A 13 -36.11 -35.11 15.70
CA PRO A 13 -36.20 -33.66 15.85
C PRO A 13 -34.96 -33.05 16.56
N ILE A 14 -34.74 -31.75 16.36
CA ILE A 14 -33.76 -30.96 17.11
C ILE A 14 -34.35 -30.66 18.51
N GLN A 15 -33.67 -31.09 19.56
CA GLN A 15 -34.00 -30.65 20.93
C GLN A 15 -33.50 -29.23 21.13
N CYS A 16 -34.47 -28.37 21.48
CA CYS A 16 -34.29 -27.01 21.94
C CYS A 16 -34.36 -27.06 23.48
N GLU A 17 -33.25 -26.84 24.16
CA GLU A 17 -33.26 -26.58 25.60
C GLU A 17 -33.04 -25.09 25.86
N ARG A 18 -34.00 -24.56 26.61
CA ARG A 18 -34.05 -23.22 27.18
C ARG A 18 -32.96 -23.08 28.24
N ILE A 19 -32.20 -22.00 28.20
CA ILE A 19 -31.74 -21.34 29.43
C ILE A 19 -32.23 -19.89 29.39
N SER A 20 -33.16 -19.63 30.28
CA SER A 20 -33.75 -18.34 30.62
C SER A 20 -32.78 -17.48 31.42
N THR A 21 -32.72 -16.20 31.04
CA THR A 21 -32.78 -15.03 31.95
C THR A 21 -31.81 -14.97 33.14
N ILE A 22 -30.78 -14.11 33.06
CA ILE A 22 -30.46 -13.19 34.18
C ILE A 22 -30.16 -11.79 33.60
N PHE A 23 -30.91 -10.84 34.12
CA PHE A 23 -30.99 -9.43 33.78
C PHE A 23 -29.96 -8.61 34.58
N CYS A 24 -29.75 -7.38 34.13
CA CYS A 24 -28.94 -6.30 34.69
C CYS A 24 -28.93 -6.20 36.22
N GLU A 25 -27.74 -5.94 36.79
CA GLU A 25 -27.60 -5.08 37.97
C GLU A 25 -26.13 -4.67 38.16
N ASN A 26 -25.82 -3.38 38.02
CA ASN A 26 -24.80 -2.68 38.83
C ASN A 26 -24.80 -1.17 38.52
N VAL A 27 -25.83 -0.48 39.03
CA VAL A 27 -25.77 0.97 39.29
C VAL A 27 -26.36 1.20 40.68
N ARG A 28 -25.53 1.81 41.55
CA ARG A 28 -25.85 2.60 42.75
C ARG A 28 -25.11 2.14 44.01
N ARG A 29 -24.21 3.01 44.46
CA ARG A 29 -24.05 3.59 45.81
C ARG A 29 -22.57 3.95 45.92
N ARG A 30 -22.20 5.24 46.03
CA ARG A 30 -22.27 6.01 47.27
C ARG A 30 -22.39 7.52 46.97
N ARG A 31 -23.45 8.14 47.49
CA ARG A 31 -23.50 9.55 47.91
C ARG A 31 -23.96 9.56 49.37
N GLY A 32 -23.37 10.45 50.15
CA GLY A 32 -23.57 10.69 51.58
C GLY A 32 -22.45 11.64 51.99
N ASP A 33 -22.56 12.94 51.70
CA ASP A 33 -23.33 13.97 52.42
C ASP A 33 -22.61 14.42 53.70
N ARG A 34 -22.19 15.70 53.72
CA ARG A 34 -22.45 16.69 54.78
C ARG A 34 -21.50 17.90 54.74
N SER A 35 -22.14 19.01 55.04
CA SER A 35 -21.76 20.41 55.00
C SER A 35 -20.97 20.90 56.22
N GLU A 36 -20.30 22.03 55.99
CA GLU A 36 -20.13 23.18 56.88
C GLU A 36 -19.31 23.06 58.18
N ARG A 37 -18.23 23.86 58.22
CA ARG A 37 -18.05 24.86 59.30
C ARG A 37 -17.14 26.02 58.86
N VAL A 38 -17.64 27.23 59.10
CA VAL A 38 -17.00 28.53 58.90
C VAL A 38 -16.48 29.04 60.24
N SER A 39 -15.32 29.72 60.24
CA SER A 39 -15.03 31.01 60.92
C SER A 39 -13.59 31.10 61.44
N GLY A 40 -12.95 32.25 61.20
CA GLY A 40 -11.61 32.57 61.71
C GLY A 40 -10.95 33.74 60.98
N ILE A 41 -11.45 34.96 61.22
CA ILE A 41 -10.91 36.24 60.74
C ILE A 41 -9.58 36.55 61.44
N ARG A 42 -8.57 37.02 60.69
CA ARG A 42 -7.73 38.21 61.03
C ARG A 42 -6.82 38.64 59.88
N THR A 43 -6.87 39.94 59.63
CA THR A 43 -6.17 40.77 58.64
C THR A 43 -4.64 40.82 58.81
N ARG A 44 -3.89 40.79 57.69
CA ARG A 44 -2.94 41.89 57.36
C ARG A 44 -2.41 41.82 55.92
N CYS A 45 -2.32 43.02 55.35
CA CYS A 45 -1.73 43.42 54.09
C CYS A 45 -0.22 43.12 54.06
N GLU A 46 0.31 42.63 52.92
CA GLU A 46 1.35 43.30 52.12
C GLU A 46 2.12 42.33 51.19
N LYS A 47 2.31 42.80 49.96
CA LYS A 47 3.43 42.57 49.03
C LYS A 47 3.49 41.24 48.24
N SER A 48 3.29 41.44 46.95
CA SER A 48 3.70 40.61 45.80
C SER A 48 5.19 40.21 45.87
N PRO A 49 5.59 39.13 45.20
CA PRO A 49 6.04 39.28 43.82
C PRO A 49 5.51 38.18 42.86
N LEU A 50 5.38 38.59 41.59
CA LEU A 50 5.09 37.72 40.46
C LEU A 50 6.12 36.59 40.37
N SER A 51 5.66 35.35 40.56
CA SER A 51 6.40 34.14 40.17
C SER A 51 5.85 33.67 38.83
N THR A 52 6.65 33.86 37.79
CA THR A 52 6.46 33.32 36.45
C THR A 52 6.37 31.79 36.55
N ARG A 53 5.16 31.24 36.36
CA ARG A 53 4.94 29.82 36.11
C ARG A 53 5.51 29.48 34.73
N THR A 54 6.77 29.08 34.70
CA THR A 54 7.35 28.39 33.55
C THR A 54 6.64 27.04 33.43
N THR A 55 5.68 26.96 32.52
CA THR A 55 5.06 25.70 32.12
C THR A 55 6.18 24.77 31.63
N ARG A 56 6.47 23.75 32.43
CA ARG A 56 7.39 22.66 32.11
C ARG A 56 6.78 21.89 30.94
N LEU A 57 7.08 22.34 29.72
CA LEU A 57 6.88 21.55 28.51
C LEU A 57 7.62 20.23 28.73
N SER A 58 6.82 19.18 28.94
CA SER A 58 7.25 17.80 28.94
C SER A 58 8.00 17.56 27.63
N ARG A 59 9.33 17.59 27.71
CA ARG A 59 10.20 17.03 26.68
C ARG A 59 9.80 15.57 26.56
N LYS A 60 8.97 15.24 25.55
CA LYS A 60 8.84 13.88 25.04
C LYS A 60 10.28 13.40 24.84
N LYS A 61 10.71 12.46 25.68
CA LYS A 61 11.98 11.79 25.50
C LYS A 61 11.94 11.21 24.09
N CYS A 62 12.70 11.82 23.18
CA CYS A 62 13.13 11.21 21.94
C CYS A 62 14.03 10.04 22.38
N GLY A 63 13.41 8.93 22.77
CA GLY A 63 14.11 7.71 23.06
C GLY A 63 14.57 7.20 21.71
N LEU A 64 15.85 7.37 21.40
CA LEU A 64 16.53 6.52 20.44
C LEU A 64 16.18 5.08 20.82
N ARG A 65 15.27 4.44 20.07
CA ARG A 65 15.03 3.01 20.21
C ARG A 65 16.38 2.36 19.96
N ARG A 66 16.92 1.65 20.97
CA ARG A 66 18.11 0.81 20.78
C ARG A 66 17.80 -0.13 19.63
N HIS A 67 18.42 0.08 18.47
CA HIS A 67 18.30 -0.81 17.32
C HIS A 67 18.77 -2.19 17.78
N LYS A 68 17.81 -3.09 17.97
CA LYS A 68 18.10 -4.50 18.14
C LYS A 68 18.56 -4.99 16.77
N ALA A 69 19.67 -5.73 16.72
CA ALA A 69 20.15 -6.32 15.47
C ALA A 69 19.03 -7.12 14.79
N MET A 70 18.92 -7.01 13.47
CA MET A 70 17.89 -7.70 12.70
C MET A 70 18.08 -9.21 12.83
N LYS A 71 16.99 -9.97 13.00
CA LYS A 71 17.05 -11.44 12.99
C LYS A 71 16.67 -11.99 11.62
N VAL A 72 17.44 -12.94 11.14
CA VAL A 72 17.10 -13.73 9.94
C VAL A 72 16.47 -15.05 10.38
N VAL A 73 15.32 -15.39 9.80
CA VAL A 73 14.58 -16.63 10.07
C VAL A 73 14.16 -17.28 8.75
N THR A 74 14.31 -18.59 8.67
CA THR A 74 14.01 -19.36 7.44
C THR A 74 12.80 -20.27 7.59
N THR A 75 12.23 -20.41 8.80
CA THR A 75 11.05 -21.24 9.05
C THR A 75 9.90 -20.42 9.61
N ILE A 76 8.67 -20.80 9.26
CA ILE A 76 7.42 -20.22 9.77
C ILE A 76 7.39 -20.30 11.30
N ARG A 77 7.88 -21.41 11.87
CA ARG A 77 7.96 -21.59 13.33
C ARG A 77 8.92 -20.59 13.98
N ALA A 78 10.11 -20.39 13.41
CA ALA A 78 11.08 -19.43 13.95
C ALA A 78 10.59 -17.99 13.82
N LEU A 79 9.93 -17.67 12.71
CA LEU A 79 9.29 -16.37 12.51
C LEU A 79 8.22 -16.11 13.57
N ARG A 80 7.24 -17.01 13.73
CA ARG A 80 6.15 -16.85 14.72
C ARG A 80 6.66 -16.69 16.16
N ARG A 81 7.76 -17.36 16.51
CA ARG A 81 8.42 -17.21 17.83
C ARG A 81 9.14 -15.87 18.00
N SER A 82 9.50 -15.22 16.90
CA SER A 82 10.25 -13.96 16.89
C SER A 82 9.34 -12.73 16.81
N LEU A 83 8.09 -12.90 16.37
CA LEU A 83 7.09 -11.84 16.32
C LEU A 83 6.71 -11.37 17.74
N PRO A 84 6.50 -10.05 17.94
CA PRO A 84 5.91 -9.57 19.18
C PRO A 84 4.44 -9.98 19.27
N ASP A 85 3.87 -9.89 20.48
CA ASP A 85 2.42 -9.97 20.67
C ASP A 85 1.74 -8.85 19.88
N GLU A 86 0.88 -9.22 18.93
CA GLU A 86 0.15 -8.30 18.05
C GLU A 86 -0.70 -7.29 18.83
N LYS A 87 -1.13 -7.61 20.06
CA LYS A 87 -1.88 -6.69 20.92
C LYS A 87 -1.03 -5.59 21.54
N ARG A 88 0.30 -5.70 21.45
CA ARG A 88 1.26 -4.80 22.11
C ARG A 88 2.14 -4.02 21.14
N ALA A 89 2.14 -4.40 19.86
CA ALA A 89 3.03 -3.83 18.86
C ALA A 89 2.37 -3.87 17.48
N VAL A 90 2.46 -2.76 16.74
CA VAL A 90 2.04 -2.71 15.34
C VAL A 90 3.07 -3.45 14.49
N ILE A 91 2.64 -4.47 13.76
CA ILE A 91 3.48 -5.28 12.88
C ILE A 91 3.29 -4.83 11.43
N GLY A 92 4.37 -4.41 10.78
CA GLY A 92 4.43 -4.09 9.36
C GLY A 92 5.06 -5.23 8.56
N LEU A 93 4.49 -5.57 7.40
CA LEU A 93 5.04 -6.55 6.46
C LEU A 93 5.42 -5.89 5.13
N VAL A 94 6.64 -6.15 4.67
CA VAL A 94 7.11 -5.80 3.32
C VAL A 94 7.42 -7.11 2.58
N PRO A 95 6.49 -7.62 1.77
CA PRO A 95 6.73 -8.83 1.01
C PRO A 95 7.54 -8.55 -0.25
N THR A 96 8.63 -9.29 -0.46
CA THR A 96 9.53 -9.13 -1.61
C THR A 96 9.97 -10.49 -2.16
N MET A 97 10.52 -10.47 -3.39
CA MET A 97 11.21 -11.62 -3.98
C MET A 97 12.73 -11.57 -3.78
N GLY A 98 13.26 -10.62 -3.02
CA GLY A 98 14.70 -10.40 -2.85
C GLY A 98 15.32 -9.52 -3.95
N TYR A 99 16.65 -9.54 -4.01
CA TYR A 99 17.47 -8.64 -4.83
C TYR A 99 17.05 -7.18 -4.67
N LEU A 100 17.12 -6.72 -3.41
CA LEU A 100 16.53 -5.46 -2.96
C LEU A 100 17.17 -4.25 -3.66
N HIS A 101 16.42 -3.17 -3.75
CA HIS A 101 16.83 -1.90 -4.37
C HIS A 101 16.11 -0.76 -3.64
N ASP A 102 16.41 0.51 -3.94
CA ASP A 102 15.89 1.62 -3.12
C ASP A 102 14.36 1.72 -3.13
N GLY A 103 13.70 1.24 -4.20
CA GLY A 103 12.26 0.96 -4.18
C GLY A 103 11.82 0.10 -2.99
N HIS A 104 12.45 -1.04 -2.74
CA HIS A 104 12.18 -1.88 -1.58
C HIS A 104 12.57 -1.20 -0.26
N LEU A 105 13.71 -0.50 -0.22
CA LEU A 105 14.16 0.18 1.00
C LEU A 105 13.17 1.26 1.42
N SER A 106 12.59 2.00 0.47
CA SER A 106 11.54 2.98 0.76
C SER A 106 10.29 2.37 1.42
N LEU A 107 9.93 1.13 1.07
CA LEU A 107 8.84 0.39 1.72
C LEU A 107 9.19 0.05 3.17
N ILE A 108 10.42 -0.44 3.39
CA ILE A 108 10.92 -0.80 4.73
C ILE A 108 11.02 0.43 5.62
N GLU A 109 11.54 1.55 5.11
CA GLU A 109 11.64 2.81 5.82
C GLU A 109 10.26 3.40 6.16
N THR A 110 9.30 3.28 5.24
CA THR A 110 7.90 3.67 5.50
C THR A 110 7.28 2.78 6.58
N ALA A 111 7.46 1.46 6.49
CA ALA A 111 7.03 0.52 7.52
C ALA A 111 7.67 0.82 8.88
N ARG A 112 8.96 1.18 8.91
CA ARG A 112 9.68 1.50 10.14
C ARG A 112 9.13 2.74 10.83
N ARG A 113 8.71 3.74 10.06
CA ARG A 113 8.09 4.97 10.60
C ARG A 113 6.71 4.73 11.21
N GLU A 114 5.99 3.72 10.73
CA GLU A 114 4.58 3.50 11.05
C GLU A 114 4.32 2.27 11.93
N CYS A 115 5.30 1.39 12.12
CA CYS A 115 5.15 0.13 12.85
C CYS A 115 6.18 -0.02 13.96
N ASP A 116 5.87 -0.87 14.94
CA ASP A 116 6.78 -1.23 16.04
C ASP A 116 7.73 -2.36 15.67
N CYS A 117 7.28 -3.29 14.83
CA CYS A 117 8.08 -4.38 14.29
C CYS A 117 7.92 -4.45 12.76
N VAL A 118 9.02 -4.46 12.03
CA VAL A 118 9.04 -4.57 10.56
C VAL A 118 9.56 -5.94 10.14
N VAL A 119 8.72 -6.68 9.43
CA VAL A 119 9.02 -7.97 8.82
C VAL A 119 9.21 -7.76 7.33
N VAL A 120 10.33 -8.22 6.79
CA VAL A 120 10.59 -8.27 5.36
C VAL A 120 10.62 -9.74 4.96
N SER A 121 9.79 -10.14 3.98
CA SER A 121 9.90 -11.48 3.41
C SER A 121 10.74 -11.43 2.13
N VAL A 122 11.64 -12.40 1.97
CA VAL A 122 12.42 -12.62 0.74
C VAL A 122 12.10 -14.02 0.25
N PHE A 123 11.22 -14.12 -0.75
CA PHE A 123 10.80 -15.40 -1.29
C PHE A 123 10.45 -15.28 -2.78
N VAL A 124 11.26 -15.91 -3.64
CA VAL A 124 10.96 -16.03 -5.08
C VAL A 124 9.88 -17.10 -5.26
N ASN A 125 8.62 -16.69 -5.24
CA ASN A 125 7.46 -17.57 -5.28
C ASN A 125 7.33 -18.28 -6.64
N PRO A 126 7.43 -19.61 -6.77
CA PRO A 126 7.31 -20.29 -8.06
C PRO A 126 5.91 -20.16 -8.68
N LEU A 127 4.84 -20.02 -7.87
CA LEU A 127 3.47 -20.01 -8.37
C LEU A 127 3.11 -18.80 -9.23
N GLN A 128 3.88 -17.71 -9.12
CA GLN A 128 3.64 -16.49 -9.89
C GLN A 128 4.52 -16.37 -11.14
N PHE A 129 5.25 -17.44 -11.52
CA PHE A 129 6.04 -17.50 -12.74
C PHE A 129 5.42 -18.48 -13.73
N GLY A 130 5.30 -18.06 -14.98
CA GLY A 130 4.94 -18.95 -16.09
C GLY A 130 6.11 -19.85 -16.52
N PRO A 131 5.86 -20.96 -17.26
CA PRO A 131 6.90 -21.90 -17.67
C PRO A 131 8.02 -21.31 -18.56
N ARG A 132 7.78 -20.16 -19.18
CA ARG A 132 8.73 -19.45 -20.06
C ARG A 132 9.20 -18.12 -19.46
N GLU A 133 8.94 -17.91 -18.17
CA GLU A 133 9.38 -16.71 -17.45
C GLU A 133 10.73 -16.93 -16.77
N ASP A 134 11.21 -15.89 -16.09
CA ASP A 134 12.57 -15.77 -15.59
C ASP A 134 12.78 -16.39 -14.19
N PHE A 135 12.04 -17.44 -13.82
CA PHE A 135 12.13 -18.03 -12.47
C PHE A 135 13.54 -18.53 -12.13
N ASP A 136 14.15 -19.30 -13.04
CA ASP A 136 15.48 -19.88 -12.83
C ASP A 136 16.56 -18.80 -12.81
N THR A 137 16.41 -17.78 -13.66
CA THR A 137 17.39 -16.70 -13.83
C THR A 137 17.17 -15.51 -12.90
N TYR A 138 16.09 -15.51 -12.09
CA TYR A 138 15.76 -14.41 -11.18
C TYR A 138 16.94 -14.13 -10.24
N PRO A 139 17.36 -12.86 -10.06
CA PRO A 139 18.56 -12.56 -9.31
C PRO A 139 18.35 -12.87 -7.81
N ARG A 140 19.35 -13.46 -7.18
CA ARG A 140 19.31 -13.87 -5.76
C ARG A 140 20.63 -13.53 -5.10
N ASP A 141 20.59 -12.66 -4.08
CA ASP A 141 21.74 -12.36 -3.23
C ASP A 141 21.25 -12.04 -1.80
N LEU A 142 21.02 -13.10 -1.02
CA LEU A 142 20.44 -12.98 0.32
C LEU A 142 21.37 -12.22 1.28
N ASN A 143 22.69 -12.26 1.08
CA ASN A 143 23.63 -11.54 1.92
C ASN A 143 23.52 -10.03 1.71
N ARG A 144 23.43 -9.60 0.44
CA ARG A 144 23.15 -8.21 0.08
C ARG A 144 21.79 -7.77 0.60
N ASP A 145 20.76 -8.58 0.40
CA ASP A 145 19.40 -8.27 0.84
C ASP A 145 19.33 -8.10 2.36
N LYS A 146 20.00 -8.96 3.13
CA LYS A 146 20.10 -8.86 4.60
C LYS A 146 20.70 -7.52 5.02
N ALA A 147 21.85 -7.15 4.46
CA ALA A 147 22.54 -5.92 4.82
C ALA A 147 21.69 -4.68 4.49
N GLN A 148 21.02 -4.69 3.34
CA GLN A 148 20.16 -3.58 2.92
C GLN A 148 18.89 -3.49 3.79
N ALA A 149 18.22 -4.60 4.08
CA ALA A 149 17.02 -4.62 4.91
C ALA A 149 17.31 -4.17 6.35
N GLU A 150 18.43 -4.62 6.93
CA GLU A 150 18.86 -4.19 8.27
C GLU A 150 19.13 -2.68 8.31
N LYS A 151 19.84 -2.14 7.31
CA LYS A 151 20.10 -0.70 7.19
C LYS A 151 18.82 0.12 7.06
N ALA A 152 17.83 -0.37 6.31
CA ALA A 152 16.53 0.28 6.13
C ALA A 152 15.60 0.17 7.36
N GLY A 153 16.00 -0.60 8.38
CA GLY A 153 15.31 -0.66 9.68
C GLY A 153 14.39 -1.88 9.86
N ALA A 154 14.57 -2.95 9.09
CA ALA A 154 13.88 -4.21 9.32
C ALA A 154 14.28 -4.85 10.67
N ASP A 155 13.32 -5.43 11.37
CA ASP A 155 13.57 -6.18 12.62
C ASP A 155 13.72 -7.68 12.33
N LEU A 156 12.96 -8.20 11.36
CA LEU A 156 12.95 -9.61 10.96
C LEU A 156 13.05 -9.74 9.44
N LEU A 157 13.97 -10.58 8.97
CA LEU A 157 14.05 -11.04 7.59
C LEU A 157 13.56 -12.49 7.53
N PHE A 158 12.40 -12.72 6.93
CA PHE A 158 11.85 -14.06 6.68
C PHE A 158 12.25 -14.53 5.29
N ALA A 159 13.19 -15.46 5.21
CA ALA A 159 13.72 -15.99 3.96
C ALA A 159 13.53 -17.52 3.88
N PRO A 160 12.28 -18.00 3.72
CA PRO A 160 12.01 -19.42 3.61
C PRO A 160 12.45 -19.98 2.26
N ASP A 161 12.72 -21.29 2.22
CA ASP A 161 12.79 -22.02 0.97
C ASP A 161 11.39 -22.42 0.47
N THR A 162 11.35 -23.00 -0.73
CA THR A 162 10.11 -23.48 -1.36
C THR A 162 9.47 -24.62 -0.56
N GLU A 163 10.24 -25.49 0.08
CA GLU A 163 9.72 -26.64 0.82
C GLU A 163 9.02 -26.21 2.12
N GLU A 164 9.52 -25.18 2.80
CA GLU A 164 8.86 -24.57 3.96
C GLU A 164 7.54 -23.90 3.58
N MET A 165 7.51 -23.22 2.42
CA MET A 165 6.30 -22.56 1.93
C MET A 165 5.29 -23.55 1.33
N TYR A 166 5.77 -24.57 0.63
CA TYR A 166 4.97 -25.53 -0.13
C TYR A 166 5.54 -26.96 0.04
N PRO A 167 5.38 -27.58 1.24
CA PRO A 167 5.90 -28.93 1.50
C PRO A 167 5.23 -30.01 0.65
N LYS A 168 4.11 -29.67 0.03
CA LYS A 168 3.37 -30.46 -0.97
C LYS A 168 2.90 -29.50 -2.06
N PRO A 169 2.63 -30.01 -3.28
CA PRO A 169 1.95 -29.22 -4.30
C PRO A 169 0.69 -28.55 -3.72
N PRO A 170 0.50 -27.23 -3.92
CA PRO A 170 -0.62 -26.53 -3.33
C PRO A 170 -1.93 -26.99 -3.99
N PHE A 171 -2.85 -27.54 -3.19
CA PHE A 171 -4.23 -27.81 -3.61
C PHE A 171 -5.16 -26.63 -3.40
N THR A 172 -4.67 -25.55 -2.77
CA THR A 172 -5.42 -24.34 -2.48
C THR A 172 -4.83 -23.18 -3.27
N THR A 173 -5.71 -22.44 -3.94
CA THR A 173 -5.38 -21.23 -4.70
C THR A 173 -6.38 -20.15 -4.35
N VAL A 174 -5.90 -18.91 -4.23
CA VAL A 174 -6.75 -17.73 -4.12
C VAL A 174 -6.79 -17.06 -5.48
N ARG A 175 -7.99 -16.88 -6.03
CA ARG A 175 -8.21 -16.22 -7.32
C ARG A 175 -9.06 -14.97 -7.09
N VAL A 176 -8.67 -13.87 -7.73
CA VAL A 176 -9.41 -12.61 -7.74
C VAL A 176 -9.85 -12.34 -9.17
N SER A 177 -11.15 -12.19 -9.40
CA SER A 177 -11.73 -11.94 -10.73
C SER A 177 -11.77 -10.44 -11.06
N ASN A 178 -11.97 -10.11 -12.34
CA ASN A 178 -12.12 -8.75 -12.89
C ASN A 178 -10.83 -7.89 -12.84
N VAL A 179 -10.28 -7.61 -11.66
CA VAL A 179 -9.06 -6.78 -11.51
C VAL A 179 -7.80 -7.43 -12.12
N THR A 180 -7.88 -8.74 -12.37
CA THR A 180 -6.85 -9.54 -13.06
C THR A 180 -7.06 -9.62 -14.57
N GLU A 181 -8.13 -9.02 -15.11
CA GLU A 181 -8.41 -9.04 -16.55
C GLU A 181 -7.69 -7.88 -17.26
N GLY A 182 -7.06 -8.17 -18.41
CA GLY A 182 -6.26 -7.17 -19.16
C GLY A 182 -4.88 -6.93 -18.55
N MET A 183 -4.13 -5.99 -19.14
CA MET A 183 -2.78 -5.60 -18.69
C MET A 183 -1.88 -6.83 -18.40
N CYS A 184 -1.15 -6.83 -17.29
CA CYS A 184 -0.26 -7.93 -16.91
C CYS A 184 -1.00 -9.25 -16.69
N GLY A 185 -2.29 -9.23 -16.32
CA GLY A 185 -3.04 -10.46 -16.07
C GLY A 185 -3.39 -11.20 -17.36
N ALA A 186 -3.66 -10.45 -18.44
CA ALA A 186 -3.81 -11.03 -19.78
C ALA A 186 -2.47 -11.54 -20.34
N SER A 187 -1.39 -10.78 -20.19
CA SER A 187 -0.06 -11.17 -20.70
C SER A 187 0.60 -12.29 -19.87
N ARG A 188 0.17 -12.52 -18.62
CA ARG A 188 0.76 -13.50 -17.70
C ARG A 188 -0.33 -14.35 -17.01
N PRO A 189 -0.95 -15.30 -17.74
CA PRO A 189 -2.02 -16.14 -17.19
C PRO A 189 -1.58 -16.89 -15.92
N GLY A 190 -2.39 -16.81 -14.87
CA GLY A 190 -2.12 -17.43 -13.56
C GLY A 190 -1.16 -16.67 -12.65
N HIS A 191 -0.50 -15.61 -13.13
CA HIS A 191 0.44 -14.81 -12.33
C HIS A 191 -0.20 -14.28 -11.04
N PHE A 192 -1.36 -13.64 -11.15
CA PHE A 192 -2.05 -13.06 -10.00
C PHE A 192 -2.69 -14.10 -9.07
N ASP A 193 -3.05 -15.28 -9.58
CA ASP A 193 -3.48 -16.40 -8.73
C ASP A 193 -2.31 -16.84 -7.83
N GLY A 194 -1.10 -16.91 -8.38
CA GLY A 194 0.14 -17.17 -7.64
C GLY A 194 0.47 -16.09 -6.60
N VAL A 195 0.31 -14.82 -6.97
CA VAL A 195 0.51 -13.67 -6.07
C VAL A 195 -0.50 -13.67 -4.92
N ALA A 196 -1.80 -13.75 -5.23
CA ALA A 196 -2.86 -13.74 -4.22
C ALA A 196 -2.70 -14.92 -3.24
N THR A 197 -2.33 -16.10 -3.75
CA THR A 197 -2.07 -17.29 -2.92
C THR A 197 -0.90 -17.08 -1.96
N VAL A 198 0.25 -16.62 -2.44
CA VAL A 198 1.43 -16.44 -1.57
C VAL A 198 1.23 -15.30 -0.58
N VAL A 199 0.61 -14.19 -0.99
CA VAL A 199 0.35 -13.04 -0.12
C VAL A 199 -0.66 -13.42 0.98
N THR A 200 -1.74 -14.13 0.64
CA THR A 200 -2.68 -14.67 1.65
C THR A 200 -1.94 -15.56 2.65
N LYS A 201 -1.07 -16.45 2.17
CA LYS A 201 -0.27 -17.32 3.04
C LYS A 201 0.66 -16.51 3.96
N LEU A 202 1.33 -15.49 3.43
CA LEU A 202 2.19 -14.59 4.23
C LEU A 202 1.38 -13.82 5.29
N PHE A 203 0.18 -13.34 4.97
CA PHE A 203 -0.71 -12.70 5.94
C PHE A 203 -1.11 -13.65 7.07
N HIS A 204 -1.38 -14.93 6.80
CA HIS A 204 -1.63 -15.94 7.84
C HIS A 204 -0.38 -16.36 8.63
N ILE A 205 0.81 -16.24 8.04
CA ILE A 205 2.07 -16.55 8.72
C ILE A 205 2.44 -15.41 9.69
N VAL A 206 2.38 -14.17 9.20
CA VAL A 206 2.91 -12.96 9.86
C VAL A 206 1.86 -12.27 10.72
N GLN A 207 0.58 -12.31 10.33
CA GLN A 207 -0.52 -11.53 10.94
C GLN A 207 -0.18 -10.04 11.08
N PRO A 208 0.18 -9.34 9.98
CA PRO A 208 0.56 -7.95 10.07
C PRO A 208 -0.65 -7.05 10.29
N HIS A 209 -0.43 -5.87 10.86
CA HIS A 209 -1.44 -4.81 10.91
C HIS A 209 -1.42 -3.99 9.61
N ARG A 210 -0.23 -3.84 9.02
CA ARG A 210 0.00 -3.09 7.78
C ARG A 210 0.87 -3.89 6.84
N ALA A 211 0.57 -3.88 5.56
CA ALA A 211 1.42 -4.47 4.53
C ALA A 211 1.71 -3.45 3.42
N TYR A 212 2.98 -3.30 3.06
CA TYR A 212 3.46 -2.22 2.20
C TYR A 212 3.80 -2.77 0.81
N PHE A 213 3.23 -2.16 -0.22
CA PHE A 213 3.41 -2.58 -1.61
C PHE A 213 3.71 -1.37 -2.48
N GLY A 214 4.65 -1.52 -3.42
CA GLY A 214 5.00 -0.45 -4.36
C GLY A 214 3.95 -0.29 -5.46
N LEU A 215 3.59 0.96 -5.77
CA LEU A 215 2.68 1.31 -6.86
C LEU A 215 3.26 1.04 -8.24
N LYS A 216 4.55 0.71 -8.36
CA LYS A 216 5.14 0.21 -9.61
C LYS A 216 4.35 -0.98 -10.17
N ASP A 217 3.91 -1.88 -9.30
CA ASP A 217 3.06 -3.01 -9.62
C ASP A 217 1.59 -2.69 -9.29
N VAL A 218 1.06 -1.61 -9.87
CA VAL A 218 -0.27 -1.05 -9.53
C VAL A 218 -1.41 -2.08 -9.62
N GLN A 219 -1.37 -2.97 -10.62
CA GLN A 219 -2.37 -4.03 -10.76
C GLN A 219 -2.26 -5.06 -9.63
N GLN A 220 -1.05 -5.38 -9.17
CA GLN A 220 -0.85 -6.24 -8.00
C GLN A 220 -1.44 -5.59 -6.74
N VAL A 221 -1.22 -4.28 -6.54
CA VAL A 221 -1.79 -3.55 -5.41
C VAL A 221 -3.32 -3.63 -5.42
N ALA A 222 -3.95 -3.38 -6.57
CA ALA A 222 -5.41 -3.48 -6.72
C ALA A 222 -5.94 -4.90 -6.45
N VAL A 223 -5.25 -5.93 -6.96
CA VAL A 223 -5.58 -7.34 -6.70
C VAL A 223 -5.54 -7.65 -5.20
N ILE A 224 -4.49 -7.20 -4.51
CA ILE A 224 -4.31 -7.46 -3.08
C ILE A 224 -5.32 -6.68 -2.24
N GLN A 225 -5.62 -5.42 -2.60
CA GLN A 225 -6.66 -4.62 -1.93
C GLN A 225 -8.03 -5.31 -2.05
N ARG A 226 -8.42 -5.70 -3.28
CA ARG A 226 -9.66 -6.43 -3.52
C ARG A 226 -9.73 -7.73 -2.73
N MET A 227 -8.66 -8.52 -2.74
CA MET A 227 -8.56 -9.77 -1.97
C MET A 227 -8.72 -9.56 -0.47
N VAL A 228 -8.08 -8.52 0.08
CA VAL A 228 -8.16 -8.19 1.51
C VAL A 228 -9.57 -7.79 1.91
N ASP A 229 -10.21 -6.94 1.11
CA ASP A 229 -11.58 -6.48 1.35
C ASP A 229 -12.58 -7.65 1.26
N ASP A 230 -12.53 -8.43 0.17
CA ASP A 230 -13.48 -9.52 -0.08
C ASP A 230 -13.36 -10.65 0.95
N LEU A 231 -12.13 -10.96 1.39
CA LEU A 231 -11.88 -12.02 2.38
C LEU A 231 -11.88 -11.51 3.83
N ASN A 232 -12.18 -10.23 4.05
CA ASN A 232 -12.20 -9.59 5.37
C ASN A 232 -10.87 -9.81 6.14
N ILE A 233 -9.75 -9.76 5.44
CA ILE A 233 -8.43 -9.94 6.04
C ILE A 233 -8.12 -8.66 6.85
N PRO A 234 -7.80 -8.74 8.15
CA PRO A 234 -7.62 -7.55 9.00
C PRO A 234 -6.22 -6.92 8.81
N VAL A 235 -5.85 -6.60 7.57
CA VAL A 235 -4.56 -6.01 7.20
C VAL A 235 -4.82 -4.72 6.43
N ASN A 236 -4.22 -3.61 6.86
CA ASN A 236 -4.25 -2.37 6.09
C ASN A 236 -3.20 -2.40 4.97
N ILE A 237 -3.63 -2.33 3.71
CA ILE A 237 -2.73 -2.26 2.56
C ILE A 237 -2.24 -0.83 2.35
N VAL A 238 -0.93 -0.61 2.45
CA VAL A 238 -0.29 0.69 2.31
C VAL A 238 0.42 0.78 0.95
N PRO A 239 -0.22 1.40 -0.07
CA PRO A 239 0.43 1.66 -1.34
C PRO A 239 1.53 2.71 -1.19
N CYS A 240 2.72 2.43 -1.69
CA CYS A 240 3.87 3.33 -1.62
C CYS A 240 4.26 3.81 -3.03
N PRO A 241 4.67 5.08 -3.21
CA PRO A 241 5.05 5.61 -4.51
C PRO A 241 6.17 4.81 -5.20
N THR A 242 6.15 4.78 -6.53
CA THR A 242 7.24 4.22 -7.34
C THR A 242 8.51 5.04 -7.14
N VAL A 243 9.58 4.39 -6.67
CA VAL A 243 10.93 4.96 -6.65
C VAL A 243 11.56 4.81 -8.03
N ARG A 244 12.28 5.85 -8.46
CA ARG A 244 12.88 5.96 -9.79
C ARG A 244 14.38 6.20 -9.67
N GLU A 245 15.12 5.73 -10.66
CA GLU A 245 16.50 6.11 -10.89
C GLU A 245 16.59 7.61 -11.24
N PRO A 246 17.79 8.25 -11.18
CA PRO A 246 17.93 9.69 -11.40
C PRO A 246 17.39 10.20 -12.76
N ASP A 247 17.40 9.36 -13.78
CA ASP A 247 16.88 9.64 -15.12
C ASP A 247 15.40 9.24 -15.30
N GLY A 248 14.74 8.82 -14.22
CA GLY A 248 13.30 8.57 -14.17
C GLY A 248 12.87 7.13 -14.44
N LEU A 249 13.78 6.23 -14.81
CA LEU A 249 13.42 4.81 -14.96
C LEU A 249 12.92 4.24 -13.62
N ALA A 250 11.76 3.57 -13.64
CA ALA A 250 11.25 2.90 -12.45
C ALA A 250 12.24 1.82 -11.96
N MET A 251 12.60 1.85 -10.67
CA MET A 251 13.53 0.87 -10.12
C MET A 251 12.95 -0.54 -10.17
N SER A 252 13.75 -1.48 -10.65
CA SER A 252 13.37 -2.89 -10.77
C SER A 252 14.61 -3.77 -10.64
N SER A 253 14.48 -4.91 -9.96
CA SER A 253 15.53 -5.94 -9.97
C SER A 253 15.87 -6.40 -11.39
N ARG A 254 14.90 -6.33 -12.32
CA ARG A 254 15.08 -6.69 -13.74
C ARG A 254 15.88 -5.67 -14.56
N ASN A 255 16.16 -4.47 -14.04
CA ASN A 255 16.95 -3.48 -14.78
C ASN A 255 18.39 -3.96 -15.03
N VAL A 256 18.90 -4.89 -14.20
CA VAL A 256 20.23 -5.52 -14.35
C VAL A 256 20.38 -6.33 -15.64
N TYR A 257 19.26 -6.73 -16.26
CA TYR A 257 19.28 -7.50 -17.51
C TYR A 257 19.38 -6.63 -18.76
N LEU A 258 19.23 -5.32 -18.64
CA LEU A 258 19.30 -4.39 -19.76
C LEU A 258 20.77 -4.15 -20.13
N SER A 259 21.08 -4.21 -21.41
CA SER A 259 22.28 -3.58 -21.96
C SER A 259 22.22 -2.06 -21.78
N GLU A 260 23.36 -1.39 -21.93
CA GLU A 260 23.44 0.07 -21.82
C GLU A 260 22.51 0.78 -22.81
N GLU A 261 22.40 0.26 -24.04
CA GLU A 261 21.52 0.77 -25.08
C GLU A 261 20.03 0.62 -24.71
N GLU A 262 19.62 -0.60 -24.34
CA GLU A 262 18.25 -0.88 -23.89
C GLU A 262 17.88 -0.04 -22.68
N ARG A 263 18.81 0.14 -21.74
CA ARG A 263 18.62 0.93 -20.52
C ARG A 263 18.45 2.42 -20.83
N ARG A 264 19.18 2.97 -21.80
CA ARG A 264 19.01 4.36 -22.22
C ARG A 264 17.64 4.57 -22.85
N GLN A 265 17.22 3.68 -23.74
CA GLN A 265 15.92 3.76 -24.41
C GLN A 265 14.74 3.53 -23.45
N ALA A 266 14.88 2.67 -22.44
CA ALA A 266 13.83 2.39 -21.46
C ALA A 266 13.34 3.61 -20.65
N THR A 267 14.13 4.69 -20.59
CA THR A 267 13.73 5.94 -19.95
C THR A 267 12.51 6.61 -20.61
N VAL A 268 12.23 6.29 -21.88
CA VAL A 268 11.07 6.81 -22.63
C VAL A 268 9.74 6.47 -21.96
N LEU A 269 9.67 5.35 -21.22
CA LEU A 269 8.43 4.92 -20.56
C LEU A 269 7.92 5.99 -19.59
N PHE A 270 8.82 6.54 -18.77
CA PHE A 270 8.44 7.57 -17.82
C PHE A 270 8.14 8.90 -18.51
N GLN A 271 8.88 9.24 -19.56
CA GLN A 271 8.62 10.44 -20.37
C GLN A 271 7.23 10.40 -21.00
N ALA A 272 6.83 9.27 -21.58
CA ALA A 272 5.51 9.07 -22.18
C ALA A 272 4.40 9.22 -21.12
N LEU A 273 4.56 8.58 -19.95
CA LEU A 273 3.61 8.66 -18.84
C LEU A 273 3.49 10.08 -18.26
N LYS A 274 4.60 10.81 -18.10
CA LYS A 274 4.56 12.22 -17.67
C LYS A 274 3.84 13.08 -18.69
N THR A 275 4.16 12.92 -19.97
CA THR A 275 3.50 13.65 -21.06
C THR A 275 2.00 13.41 -21.02
N ALA A 276 1.56 12.16 -20.83
CA ALA A 276 0.16 11.83 -20.72
C ALA A 276 -0.54 12.54 -19.55
N LYS A 277 0.09 12.53 -18.37
CA LYS A 277 -0.42 13.23 -17.20
C LYS A 277 -0.52 14.74 -17.44
N GLU A 278 0.48 15.34 -18.07
CA GLU A 278 0.50 16.77 -18.39
C GLU A 278 -0.56 17.15 -19.42
N LYS A 279 -0.69 16.39 -20.50
CA LYS A 279 -1.70 16.61 -21.55
C LYS A 279 -3.12 16.46 -21.01
N LEU A 280 -3.36 15.50 -20.11
CA LEU A 280 -4.64 15.35 -19.41
C LEU A 280 -4.92 16.53 -18.47
N ALA A 281 -3.93 16.96 -17.68
CA ALA A 281 -4.08 18.10 -16.77
C ALA A 281 -4.37 19.41 -17.52
N LYS A 282 -3.73 19.61 -18.68
CA LYS A 282 -3.97 20.75 -19.58
C LYS A 282 -5.23 20.61 -20.43
N ARG A 283 -5.93 19.48 -20.34
CA ARG A 283 -7.11 19.15 -21.16
C ARG A 283 -6.82 19.23 -22.65
N GLU A 284 -5.64 18.76 -23.07
CA GLU A 284 -5.27 18.61 -24.48
C GLU A 284 -5.65 17.22 -25.01
N TRP A 285 -5.71 16.22 -24.11
CA TRP A 285 -6.24 14.87 -24.40
C TRP A 285 -7.56 14.68 -23.64
N HIS A 286 -8.57 14.17 -24.33
CA HIS A 286 -9.95 14.12 -23.81
C HIS A 286 -10.52 12.70 -23.73
N THR A 287 -10.00 11.76 -24.52
CA THR A 287 -10.50 10.39 -24.57
C THR A 287 -9.44 9.40 -24.11
N PRO A 288 -9.84 8.24 -23.55
CA PRO A 288 -8.89 7.18 -23.18
C PRO A 288 -8.04 6.72 -24.39
N GLN A 289 -8.66 6.61 -25.57
CA GLN A 289 -7.97 6.23 -26.80
C GLN A 289 -6.85 7.22 -27.18
N GLN A 290 -7.12 8.54 -27.07
CA GLN A 290 -6.09 9.56 -27.33
C GLN A 290 -4.91 9.45 -26.36
N VAL A 291 -5.16 9.10 -25.10
CA VAL A 291 -4.10 8.90 -24.10
C VAL A 291 -3.28 7.66 -24.45
N GLU A 292 -3.94 6.55 -24.77
CA GLU A 292 -3.28 5.29 -25.11
C GLU A 292 -2.42 5.42 -26.39
N ASP A 293 -2.98 6.03 -27.44
CA ASP A 293 -2.28 6.27 -28.71
C ASP A 293 -1.12 7.26 -28.53
N GLY A 294 -1.33 8.38 -27.82
CA GLY A 294 -0.28 9.36 -27.59
C GLY A 294 0.89 8.82 -26.76
N VAL A 295 0.62 7.95 -25.78
CA VAL A 295 1.68 7.25 -25.02
C VAL A 295 2.41 6.25 -25.92
N ARG A 296 1.69 5.50 -26.75
CA ARG A 296 2.26 4.56 -27.71
C ARG A 296 3.20 5.25 -28.68
N ASP A 297 2.76 6.34 -29.30
CA ASP A 297 3.55 7.12 -30.27
C ASP A 297 4.89 7.59 -29.67
N ILE A 298 4.89 8.04 -28.41
CA ILE A 298 6.11 8.48 -27.73
C ILE A 298 7.06 7.29 -27.49
N ILE A 299 6.54 6.15 -27.04
CA ILE A 299 7.35 4.96 -26.77
C ILE A 299 7.97 4.42 -28.07
N GLU A 300 7.20 4.40 -29.16
CA GLU A 300 7.62 3.90 -30.48
C GLU A 300 8.71 4.78 -31.14
N THR A 301 9.02 5.95 -30.60
CA THR A 301 10.23 6.72 -30.98
C THR A 301 11.53 5.98 -30.67
N GLN A 302 11.49 5.00 -29.76
CA GLN A 302 12.64 4.18 -29.40
C GLN A 302 12.61 2.85 -30.17
N PRO A 303 13.61 2.57 -31.02
CA PRO A 303 13.56 1.43 -31.94
C PRO A 303 13.63 0.05 -31.25
N LEU A 304 14.08 -0.03 -30.00
CA LEU A 304 14.14 -1.28 -29.24
C LEU A 304 12.87 -1.55 -28.41
N ALA A 305 11.90 -0.63 -28.39
CA ALA A 305 10.68 -0.78 -27.63
C ALA A 305 9.69 -1.71 -28.34
N ASP A 306 9.38 -2.85 -27.71
CA ASP A 306 8.32 -3.77 -28.13
C ASP A 306 7.17 -3.71 -27.11
N ILE A 307 6.10 -2.97 -27.46
CA ILE A 307 4.97 -2.70 -26.57
C ILE A 307 4.10 -3.95 -26.41
N ASP A 308 3.98 -4.42 -25.16
CA ASP A 308 3.01 -5.47 -24.78
C ASP A 308 1.63 -4.83 -24.59
N TYR A 309 1.55 -3.76 -23.80
CA TYR A 309 0.33 -2.95 -23.70
C TYR A 309 0.61 -1.50 -23.30
N VAL A 310 -0.34 -0.64 -23.67
CA VAL A 310 -0.55 0.70 -23.11
C VAL A 310 -2.04 0.77 -22.83
N GLU A 311 -2.43 0.97 -21.57
CA GLU A 311 -3.84 0.99 -21.18
C GLU A 311 -4.13 2.09 -20.15
N MET A 312 -5.28 2.74 -20.30
CA MET A 312 -5.86 3.63 -19.29
C MET A 312 -7.03 2.94 -18.58
N ARG A 313 -6.95 2.80 -17.26
CA ARG A 313 -7.97 2.13 -16.43
C ARG A 313 -8.43 3.00 -15.27
N THR A 314 -9.61 2.72 -14.72
CA THR A 314 -9.99 3.30 -13.42
C THR A 314 -9.10 2.74 -12.31
N PHE A 315 -8.95 3.46 -11.21
CA PHE A 315 -8.22 2.95 -10.03
C PHE A 315 -9.09 3.16 -8.77
N PRO A 316 -9.21 2.15 -7.88
CA PRO A 316 -8.50 0.87 -7.86
C PRO A 316 -9.17 -0.28 -8.64
N ASP A 317 -10.35 -0.08 -9.24
CA ASP A 317 -11.14 -1.18 -9.82
C ASP A 317 -10.62 -1.73 -11.16
N LEU A 318 -9.73 -0.98 -11.84
CA LEU A 318 -9.10 -1.37 -13.11
C LEU A 318 -10.09 -1.61 -14.27
N GLU A 319 -11.27 -0.99 -14.19
CA GLU A 319 -12.29 -1.06 -15.23
C GLU A 319 -11.85 -0.29 -16.48
N ARG A 320 -12.35 -0.72 -17.64
CA ARG A 320 -12.16 0.01 -18.90
C ARG A 320 -12.78 1.40 -18.78
N VAL A 321 -12.02 2.43 -19.14
CA VAL A 321 -12.51 3.81 -19.16
C VAL A 321 -13.27 4.05 -20.47
N ARG A 322 -14.51 4.53 -20.37
CA ARG A 322 -15.28 4.99 -21.54
C ARG A 322 -15.11 6.49 -21.74
N ASP A 323 -15.21 7.24 -20.64
CA ASP A 323 -15.10 8.70 -20.61
C ASP A 323 -14.23 9.13 -19.42
N ILE A 324 -13.46 10.20 -19.62
CA ILE A 324 -12.63 10.80 -18.58
C ILE A 324 -13.49 11.80 -17.79
N GLY A 325 -13.75 11.49 -16.53
CA GLY A 325 -14.56 12.28 -15.60
C GLY A 325 -13.86 12.48 -14.27
N ASN A 326 -14.63 12.71 -13.20
CA ASN A 326 -14.09 12.95 -11.85
C ASN A 326 -13.82 11.63 -11.10
N LYS A 327 -12.76 10.92 -11.52
CA LYS A 327 -12.31 9.65 -10.91
C LYS A 327 -10.78 9.59 -10.90
N THR A 328 -10.23 8.67 -10.11
CA THR A 328 -8.81 8.31 -10.22
C THR A 328 -8.61 7.31 -11.36
N TYR A 329 -7.57 7.56 -12.15
CA TYR A 329 -7.17 6.74 -13.28
C TYR A 329 -5.73 6.31 -13.13
N VAL A 330 -5.41 5.18 -13.75
CA VAL A 330 -4.04 4.71 -13.96
C VAL A 330 -3.78 4.59 -15.45
N ILE A 331 -2.65 5.12 -15.89
CA ILE A 331 -2.10 4.90 -17.22
C ILE A 331 -0.93 3.95 -17.03
N ALA A 332 -1.03 2.74 -17.55
CA ALA A 332 -0.07 1.67 -17.34
C ALA A 332 0.53 1.20 -18.66
N VAL A 333 1.81 0.88 -18.63
CA VAL A 333 2.55 0.36 -19.78
C VAL A 333 3.31 -0.90 -19.40
N ALA A 334 3.42 -1.82 -20.37
CA ALA A 334 4.39 -2.88 -20.35
C ALA A 334 5.11 -2.94 -21.70
N VAL A 335 6.44 -2.93 -21.66
CA VAL A 335 7.28 -2.84 -22.86
C VAL A 335 8.49 -3.74 -22.67
N LYS A 336 8.84 -4.49 -23.72
CA LYS A 336 10.07 -5.28 -23.78
C LYS A 336 11.17 -4.47 -24.43
N PHE A 337 12.35 -4.52 -23.83
CA PHE A 337 13.61 -4.10 -24.44
C PHE A 337 14.51 -5.32 -24.50
N GLY A 338 14.73 -5.83 -25.73
CA GLY A 338 15.31 -7.15 -25.94
C GLY A 338 14.49 -8.26 -25.27
N LYS A 339 15.06 -8.91 -24.26
CA LYS A 339 14.38 -9.97 -23.49
C LYS A 339 13.72 -9.47 -22.21
N THR A 340 14.00 -8.23 -21.80
CA THR A 340 13.59 -7.71 -20.51
C THR A 340 12.24 -7.01 -20.63
N ARG A 341 11.21 -7.57 -19.99
CA ARG A 341 9.89 -6.95 -19.90
C ARG A 341 9.83 -5.99 -18.71
N LEU A 342 9.71 -4.70 -19.01
CA LEU A 342 9.54 -3.63 -18.03
C LEU A 342 8.06 -3.25 -17.91
N ILE A 343 7.70 -2.72 -16.75
CA ILE A 343 6.39 -2.11 -16.50
C ILE A 343 6.59 -0.76 -15.84
N ASP A 344 5.70 0.17 -16.13
CA ASP A 344 5.61 1.45 -15.43
C ASP A 344 4.15 1.94 -15.47
N ASN A 345 3.81 2.87 -14.58
CA ASN A 345 2.50 3.49 -14.56
C ASN A 345 2.51 4.86 -13.89
N ILE A 346 1.45 5.63 -14.12
CA ILE A 346 1.20 6.88 -13.39
C ILE A 346 -0.28 7.00 -13.02
N LEU A 347 -0.53 7.51 -11.82
CA LEU A 347 -1.88 7.87 -11.38
C LEU A 347 -2.23 9.30 -11.79
N PHE A 348 -3.47 9.47 -12.22
CA PHE A 348 -4.07 10.75 -12.60
C PHE A 348 -5.45 10.91 -11.93
N GLN A 349 -5.67 12.05 -11.28
CA GLN A 349 -6.97 12.40 -10.74
C GLN A 349 -7.72 13.24 -11.77
N GLY A 350 -8.78 12.69 -12.36
CA GLY A 350 -9.66 13.44 -13.24
C GLY A 350 -10.55 14.39 -12.45
N GLY A 351 -10.93 15.52 -13.05
CA GLY A 351 -11.82 16.52 -12.45
C GLY A 351 -11.11 17.64 -11.67
N GLU A 352 -9.82 17.52 -11.35
CA GLU A 352 -9.06 18.64 -10.79
C GLU A 352 -8.81 19.69 -11.88
N THR A 353 -9.25 20.93 -11.63
CA THR A 353 -8.65 22.11 -12.26
C THR A 353 -7.20 22.20 -11.81
N PRO A 354 -6.24 22.53 -12.69
CA PRO A 354 -4.90 22.86 -12.23
C PRO A 354 -5.03 24.01 -11.23
N THR A 355 -4.87 23.72 -9.93
CA THR A 355 -4.37 24.76 -9.04
C THR A 355 -2.93 24.95 -9.47
N ASP A 356 -2.61 26.15 -9.94
CA ASP A 356 -1.23 26.59 -10.15
C ASP A 356 -0.46 26.39 -8.84
N VAL A 357 0.13 25.21 -8.66
CA VAL A 357 1.22 25.02 -7.72
C VAL A 357 2.46 25.14 -8.58
N ALA A 358 2.88 26.39 -8.78
CA ALA A 358 4.22 26.68 -9.20
C ALA A 358 5.17 25.90 -8.26
N TYR A 359 6.02 25.07 -8.83
CA TYR A 359 7.26 24.73 -8.13
C TYR A 359 8.10 26.00 -8.21
N ASP A 360 8.06 26.79 -7.14
CA ASP A 360 9.04 27.86 -6.96
C ASP A 360 10.38 27.19 -6.67
N ASP A 361 11.26 27.26 -7.67
CA ASP A 361 12.70 27.15 -7.51
C ASP A 361 13.13 28.39 -6.74
N ASP A 362 13.03 28.32 -5.41
CA ASP A 362 13.86 29.03 -4.43
C ASP A 362 13.19 28.90 -3.05
N GLY A 363 13.84 28.14 -2.17
CA GLY A 363 13.37 27.91 -0.82
C GLY A 363 13.39 29.19 0.01
N GLU A 364 12.22 29.80 0.23
CA GLU A 364 11.92 30.61 1.41
C GLU A 364 10.39 30.81 1.55
N THR A 365 9.83 30.37 2.68
CA THR A 365 8.39 30.48 2.98
C THR A 365 8.02 31.90 3.39
N ALA A 366 7.20 32.59 2.60
CA ALA A 366 6.47 33.79 3.03
C ALA A 366 5.02 33.42 3.42
N GLN A 367 4.69 33.63 4.69
CA GLN A 367 3.32 33.56 5.21
C GLN A 367 2.48 34.72 4.66
N SER A 368 1.30 34.44 4.13
CA SER A 368 0.30 35.47 3.82
C SER A 368 -0.90 35.36 4.77
N ASP A 369 -0.97 36.33 5.68
CA ASP A 369 -2.11 36.58 6.56
C ASP A 369 -3.32 37.08 5.75
N GLY A 370 -4.38 36.28 5.71
CA GLY A 370 -5.66 36.65 5.12
C GLY A 370 -6.58 37.34 6.13
N HIS A 371 -6.46 38.65 6.30
CA HIS A 371 -7.47 39.47 6.98
C HIS A 371 -8.62 39.76 6.00
N ARG A 372 -9.80 39.18 6.24
CA ARG A 372 -11.05 39.50 5.54
C ARG A 372 -11.57 40.86 6.03
N SER A 373 -11.77 41.79 5.10
CA SER A 373 -12.65 42.95 5.29
C SER A 373 -13.84 42.86 4.34
N GLU A 374 -15.03 42.64 4.92
CA GLU A 374 -16.34 42.83 4.29
C GLU A 374 -16.70 44.33 4.23
N SER A 375 -17.75 44.65 3.46
CA SER A 375 -18.31 45.97 3.11
C SER A 375 -17.66 46.58 1.85
N THR A 376 -18.37 46.89 0.77
CA THR A 376 -19.53 47.78 0.72
C THR A 376 -20.14 47.70 -0.69
N LEU A 377 -21.44 47.41 -0.83
CA LEU A 377 -22.21 47.75 -2.05
C LEU A 377 -23.71 47.60 -1.77
N ARG A 378 -24.34 48.69 -1.33
CA ARG A 378 -25.79 48.90 -1.42
C ARG A 378 -26.11 50.39 -1.32
N ARG A 379 -27.01 50.85 -2.21
CA ARG A 379 -27.69 52.18 -2.29
C ARG A 379 -26.83 53.27 -2.95
N GLN A 380 -27.28 54.09 -3.89
CA GLN A 380 -28.56 54.54 -4.46
C GLN A 380 -28.19 55.16 -5.84
N ARG A 381 -29.07 55.37 -6.84
CA ARG A 381 -30.14 56.39 -6.87
C ARG A 381 -31.07 56.18 -8.07
N HIS A 382 -32.36 56.40 -7.80
CA HIS A 382 -33.37 56.85 -8.74
C HIS A 382 -33.23 58.37 -8.97
N ASN A 383 -33.86 58.79 -10.07
CA ASN A 383 -33.93 60.12 -10.70
C ASN A 383 -32.66 60.58 -11.41
#